data_AF-A0A0N4YD01-F1
#
_entry.id   AF-A0A0N4YD01-F1
#
_cell.length_a   1.000
_cell.length_b   1.000
_cell.length_c   1.000
_cell.angle_alpha   90.00
_cell.angle_beta   90.00
_cell.angle_gamma   90.00
#
_symmetry.space_group_name_H-M   'P 1'
#
loop_
_entity.id
_entity.type
_entity.pdbx_description
1 polymer ?
#
loop_
_entity_poly.entity_id
_entity_poly.type
_entity_poly.pdbx_seq_one_letter_code
_entity_poly.pdbx_strand_id
1 'polypeptide(L)'
;MFRSLQSVRSLSTSMVSKQDLVQQAFIKKIREYAQKGGDLSADPAVKKALSDELNRLAAKFQLANTDVIGKLPTNFETPKVDSSVQQLIEGNSLAKMIEEVQKDKAAYLAAREAKKAAEAARLAALKQ
;
A
#
# COMPACT_ATOMS: atom_id res chain seq x y z
N MET A 1 7.68 -61.44 -0.23
CA MET A 1 6.51 -60.99 0.55
C MET A 1 6.95 -60.76 1.99
N PHE A 2 7.36 -59.53 2.31
CA PHE A 2 7.87 -59.17 3.64
C PHE A 2 6.71 -58.75 4.54
N ARG A 3 6.49 -59.50 5.63
CA ARG A 3 5.51 -59.22 6.68
C ARG A 3 6.02 -58.06 7.54
N SER A 4 5.28 -56.96 7.59
CA SER A 4 5.49 -55.88 8.55
C SER A 4 5.06 -56.35 9.94
N LEU A 5 6.04 -56.63 10.79
CA LEU A 5 5.84 -56.85 12.22
C LEU A 5 5.37 -55.53 12.83
N GLN A 6 4.07 -55.43 13.11
CA GLN A 6 3.53 -54.38 13.95
C GLN A 6 4.16 -54.50 15.34
N SER A 7 5.02 -53.53 15.67
CA SER A 7 5.54 -53.36 17.02
C SER A 7 4.39 -52.93 17.93
N VAL A 8 3.70 -53.91 18.49
CA VAL A 8 2.73 -53.71 19.56
C VAL A 8 3.55 -53.30 20.78
N ARG A 9 3.46 -52.03 21.16
CA ARG A 9 4.03 -51.52 22.41
C ARG A 9 3.47 -52.37 23.56
N SER A 10 4.26 -53.34 24.02
CA SER A 10 4.01 -54.09 25.25
C SER A 10 4.22 -53.13 26.42
N LEU A 11 3.17 -52.39 26.77
CA LEU A 11 3.09 -51.71 28.06
C LEU A 11 2.67 -52.78 29.07
N SER A 12 3.63 -53.18 29.90
CA SER A 12 3.38 -54.07 31.04
C SER A 12 2.41 -53.38 32.01
N THR A 13 1.13 -53.66 31.87
CA THR A 13 0.07 -53.26 32.79
C THR A 13 -0.11 -54.33 33.86
N SER A 14 0.92 -54.56 34.67
CA SER A 14 0.77 -55.33 35.90
C SER A 14 0.92 -54.39 37.08
N MET A 15 -0.19 -54.18 37.80
CA MET A 15 -0.36 -53.37 39.02
C MET A 15 -0.88 -51.94 38.84
N VAL A 16 -2.07 -51.77 38.24
CA VAL A 16 -2.92 -50.59 38.47
C VAL A 16 -3.90 -50.92 39.61
N SER A 17 -3.39 -51.07 40.83
CA SER A 17 -4.24 -51.03 42.02
C SER A 17 -4.47 -49.56 42.37
N LYS A 18 -5.58 -48.99 41.88
CA LYS A 18 -6.10 -47.65 42.19
C LYS A 18 -5.14 -46.50 41.84
N GLN A 19 -5.19 -46.02 40.59
CA GLN A 19 -4.59 -44.71 40.28
C GLN A 19 -5.23 -43.64 41.16
N ASP A 20 -4.40 -42.79 41.77
CA ASP A 20 -4.82 -41.62 42.54
C ASP A 20 -5.81 -40.75 41.74
N LEU A 21 -6.85 -40.24 42.40
CA LEU A 21 -7.88 -39.39 41.78
C LEU A 21 -7.26 -38.17 41.09
N VAL A 22 -6.18 -37.63 41.64
CA VAL A 22 -5.45 -36.50 41.03
C VAL A 22 -4.79 -36.93 39.72
N GLN A 23 -4.16 -38.11 39.68
CA GLN A 23 -3.52 -38.64 38.46
C GLN A 23 -4.55 -38.95 37.38
N GLN A 24 -5.71 -39.50 37.76
CA GLN A 24 -6.82 -39.73 36.84
C GLN A 24 -7.38 -38.42 36.29
N ALA A 25 -7.58 -37.40 37.15
CA ALA A 25 -8.05 -36.08 36.73
C ALA A 25 -7.04 -35.39 35.80
N PHE A 26 -5.75 -35.53 36.08
CA PHE A 26 -4.67 -34.98 35.26
C PHE A 26 -4.63 -35.63 33.87
N ILE A 27 -4.64 -36.97 33.80
CA ILE A 27 -4.67 -37.70 32.52
C ILE A 27 -5.94 -37.38 31.73
N LYS A 28 -7.08 -37.24 32.43
CA LYS A 28 -8.35 -36.84 31.81
C LYS A 28 -8.26 -35.44 31.21
N LYS A 29 -7.64 -34.48 31.89
CA LYS A 29 -7.42 -33.12 31.37
C LYS A 29 -6.46 -33.10 30.19
N ILE A 30 -5.36 -33.85 30.23
CA ILE A 30 -4.44 -33.99 29.08
C ILE A 30 -5.20 -34.48 27.85
N ARG A 31 -6.02 -35.52 27.99
CA ARG A 31 -6.81 -36.05 26.89
C ARG A 31 -7.83 -35.04 26.37
N GLU A 32 -8.46 -34.29 27.27
CA GLU A 32 -9.41 -33.22 26.92
C GLU A 32 -8.73 -32.10 26.11
N TYR A 33 -7.55 -31.63 26.51
CA TYR A 33 -6.81 -30.61 25.76
C TYR A 33 -6.27 -31.13 24.43
N ALA A 34 -5.83 -32.39 24.38
CA ALA A 34 -5.38 -33.01 23.13
C ALA A 34 -6.51 -33.11 22.09
N GLN A 35 -7.76 -33.29 22.54
CA GLN A 35 -8.94 -33.32 21.66
C GLN A 35 -9.43 -31.93 21.27
N LYS A 36 -9.21 -30.91 22.12
CA LYS A 36 -9.55 -29.51 21.86
C LYS A 36 -8.50 -28.77 21.02
N GLY A 37 -7.40 -29.43 20.66
CA GLY A 37 -6.40 -28.90 19.72
C GLY A 37 -6.98 -28.82 18.32
N GLY A 38 -7.54 -27.67 17.98
CA GLY A 38 -8.13 -27.37 16.68
C GLY A 38 -8.14 -25.87 16.42
N ASP A 39 -8.47 -25.49 15.19
CA ASP A 39 -8.52 -24.08 14.80
C ASP A 39 -9.62 -23.33 15.57
N LEU A 40 -9.20 -22.43 16.46
CA LEU A 40 -10.09 -21.56 17.24
C LEU A 40 -10.85 -20.55 16.36
N SER A 41 -10.43 -20.41 15.10
CA SER A 41 -11.07 -19.55 14.11
C SER A 41 -12.42 -20.10 13.63
N ALA A 42 -12.83 -21.29 14.04
CA ALA A 42 -14.15 -21.83 13.69
C ALA A 42 -15.31 -21.07 14.36
N ASP A 43 -15.08 -20.48 15.54
CA ASP A 43 -16.11 -19.73 16.27
C ASP A 43 -16.19 -18.27 15.76
N PRO A 44 -17.36 -17.84 15.24
CA PRO A 44 -17.57 -16.46 14.79
C PRO A 44 -17.36 -15.42 15.90
N ALA A 45 -17.63 -15.76 17.17
CA ALA A 45 -17.44 -14.84 18.29
C ALA A 45 -15.94 -14.58 18.55
N VAL A 46 -15.11 -15.63 18.47
CA VAL A 46 -13.65 -15.52 18.63
C VAL A 46 -13.03 -14.73 17.48
N LYS A 47 -13.49 -14.97 16.24
CA LYS A 47 -13.09 -14.18 15.07
C LYS A 47 -13.42 -12.70 15.21
N LYS A 48 -14.61 -12.38 15.73
CA LYS A 48 -15.02 -11.00 15.94
C LYS A 48 -14.17 -10.32 17.02
N ALA A 49 -13.97 -10.97 18.16
CA ALA A 49 -13.12 -10.45 19.23
C ALA A 49 -11.68 -10.21 18.75
N LEU A 50 -11.12 -11.13 17.97
CA LEU A 50 -9.79 -10.98 17.37
C LEU A 50 -9.73 -9.79 16.41
N SER A 51 -10.72 -9.64 15.54
CA SER A 51 -10.81 -8.50 14.62
C SER A 51 -10.89 -7.16 15.36
N ASP A 52 -11.72 -7.09 16.41
CA ASP A 52 -11.90 -5.88 17.22
C ASP A 52 -10.60 -5.49 17.96
N GLU A 53 -9.87 -6.46 18.51
CA GLU A 53 -8.56 -6.21 19.13
C GLU A 53 -7.50 -5.79 18.10
N LEU A 54 -7.47 -6.42 16.94
CA LEU A 54 -6.57 -6.05 15.85
C LEU A 54 -6.85 -4.64 15.32
N ASN A 55 -8.11 -4.24 15.22
CA ASN A 55 -8.50 -2.88 14.84
C ASN A 55 -8.09 -1.85 15.89
N ARG A 56 -8.24 -2.18 17.18
CA ARG A 56 -7.77 -1.33 18.28
C ARG A 56 -6.26 -1.15 18.25
N LEU A 57 -5.52 -2.21 17.90
CA LEU A 57 -4.07 -2.16 17.73
C LEU A 57 -3.68 -1.29 16.52
N ALA A 58 -4.34 -1.49 15.37
CA ALA A 58 -4.10 -0.70 14.17
C ALA A 58 -4.32 0.79 14.41
N ALA A 59 -5.41 1.16 15.10
CA ALA A 59 -5.71 2.54 15.47
C ALA A 59 -4.62 3.15 16.39
N LYS A 60 -4.09 2.38 17.35
CA LYS A 60 -3.03 2.85 18.25
C LYS A 60 -1.72 3.16 17.52
N PHE A 61 -1.39 2.34 16.51
CA PHE A 61 -0.14 2.48 15.75
C PHE A 61 -0.31 3.28 14.46
N GLN A 62 -1.47 3.91 14.24
CA GLN A 62 -1.81 4.64 13.01
C GLN A 62 -1.55 3.79 11.74
N LEU A 63 -1.68 2.48 11.87
CA LEU A 63 -1.51 1.55 10.76
C LEU A 63 -2.82 1.58 9.96
N ALA A 64 -2.70 1.85 8.67
CA ALA A 64 -3.88 1.91 7.78
C ALA A 64 -4.64 0.58 7.72
N ASN A 65 -3.97 -0.55 8.01
CA ASN A 65 -4.60 -1.86 8.12
C ASN A 65 -3.70 -2.85 8.88
N THR A 66 -4.26 -3.97 9.35
CA THR A 66 -3.51 -5.07 10.00
C THR A 66 -2.46 -5.71 9.09
N ASP A 67 -2.70 -5.66 7.77
CA ASP A 67 -1.76 -6.10 6.72
C ASP A 67 -0.46 -5.29 6.68
N VAL A 68 -0.44 -4.09 7.27
CA VAL A 68 0.74 -3.21 7.27
C VAL A 68 1.80 -3.70 8.27
N ILE A 69 1.43 -4.57 9.22
CA ILE A 69 2.37 -5.17 10.19
C ILE A 69 3.39 -6.09 9.49
N GLY A 70 3.01 -6.71 8.37
CA GLY A 70 3.90 -7.61 7.60
C GLY A 70 4.75 -6.89 6.54
N LYS A 71 4.50 -5.61 6.27
CA LYS A 71 5.17 -4.86 5.20
C LYS A 71 5.58 -3.49 5.73
N LEU A 72 6.86 -3.36 6.08
CA LEU A 72 7.44 -2.07 6.45
C LEU A 72 7.20 -1.07 5.30
N PRO A 73 6.61 0.11 5.56
CA PRO A 73 6.47 1.12 4.52
C PRO A 73 7.86 1.66 4.17
N THR A 74 8.38 1.26 3.01
CA THR A 74 9.67 1.70 2.47
C THR A 74 9.58 2.99 1.67
N ASN A 75 8.39 3.58 1.57
CA ASN A 75 8.18 4.84 0.86
C ASN A 75 8.44 5.99 1.83
N PHE A 76 9.67 6.47 1.83
CA PHE A 76 10.05 7.70 2.52
C PHE A 76 9.55 8.91 1.73
N GLU A 77 9.11 9.93 2.45
CA GLU A 77 8.80 11.22 1.82
C GLU A 77 10.07 11.76 1.17
N THR A 78 10.07 11.86 -0.15
CA THR A 78 11.16 12.50 -0.89
C THR A 78 11.11 13.99 -0.57
N PRO A 79 12.22 14.59 -0.09
CA PRO A 79 12.23 16.01 0.23
C PRO A 79 11.88 16.81 -1.03
N LYS A 80 10.82 17.62 -0.94
CA LYS A 80 10.53 18.62 -1.98
C LYS A 80 11.59 19.71 -1.90
N VAL A 81 12.50 19.71 -2.87
CA VAL A 81 13.46 20.80 -3.05
C VAL A 81 12.80 21.86 -3.92
N ASP A 82 12.23 22.87 -3.27
CA ASP A 82 11.72 24.04 -3.98
C ASP A 82 12.90 24.88 -4.48
N SER A 83 13.14 24.83 -5.79
CA SER A 83 14.18 25.65 -6.44
C SER A 83 13.81 27.13 -6.37
N SER A 84 14.73 27.99 -5.92
CA SER A 84 14.54 29.44 -5.84
C SER A 84 14.20 30.08 -7.20
N VAL A 85 14.58 29.43 -8.31
CA VAL A 85 14.21 29.87 -9.67
C VAL A 85 12.73 29.58 -9.97
N GLN A 86 12.17 28.51 -9.40
CA GLN A 86 10.75 28.17 -9.54
C GLN A 86 9.86 29.19 -8.80
N GLN A 87 10.35 29.77 -7.70
CA GLN A 87 9.67 30.85 -6.96
C GLN A 87 9.76 32.21 -7.70
N LEU A 88 10.91 32.53 -8.30
CA LEU A 88 11.10 33.78 -9.06
C LEU A 88 10.27 33.85 -10.35
N ILE A 89 9.83 32.72 -10.87
CA ILE A 89 9.06 32.64 -12.12
C ILE A 89 7.53 32.71 -11.87
N GLU A 90 7.08 32.94 -10.63
CA GLU A 90 5.67 33.17 -10.26
C GLU A 90 4.68 32.13 -10.85
N GLY A 91 5.13 30.90 -11.08
CA GLY A 91 4.31 29.83 -11.66
C GLY A 91 4.11 29.87 -13.19
N ASN A 92 4.75 30.79 -13.91
CA ASN A 92 4.77 30.78 -15.37
C ASN A 92 5.87 29.85 -15.91
N SER A 93 5.55 28.60 -16.22
CA SER A 93 6.56 27.68 -16.76
C SER A 93 7.34 28.31 -17.92
N LEU A 94 8.65 28.10 -17.96
CA LEU A 94 9.53 28.57 -19.05
C LEU A 94 8.96 28.24 -20.44
N ALA A 95 8.26 27.11 -20.55
CA ALA A 95 7.54 26.70 -21.75
C ALA A 95 6.46 27.71 -22.19
N LYS A 96 5.65 28.25 -21.27
CA LYS A 96 4.64 29.27 -21.59
C LYS A 96 5.27 30.58 -22.08
N MET A 97 6.37 31.02 -21.47
CA MET A 97 7.10 32.20 -21.94
C MET A 97 7.65 32.00 -23.35
N ILE A 98 8.14 30.80 -23.67
CA ILE A 98 8.63 30.48 -25.03
C ILE A 98 7.47 30.53 -26.03
N GLU A 99 6.30 30.00 -25.69
CA GLU A 99 5.11 30.05 -26.54
C GLU A 99 4.61 31.48 -26.77
N GLU A 100 4.58 32.32 -25.73
CA GLU A 100 4.19 33.73 -25.84
C GLU A 100 5.13 34.52 -26.76
N VAL A 101 6.44 34.34 -26.63
CA VAL A 101 7.43 35.00 -27.50
C VAL A 101 7.28 34.57 -28.96
N GLN A 102 6.98 33.29 -29.23
CA GLN A 102 6.73 32.83 -30.60
C GLN A 102 5.46 33.44 -31.18
N LYS A 103 4.41 33.56 -30.39
CA LYS A 103 3.15 34.20 -30.79
C LYS A 103 3.35 35.68 -31.10
N ASP A 104 4.09 36.41 -30.27
CA ASP A 104 4.38 37.82 -30.48
C ASP A 104 5.23 38.05 -31.74
N LYS A 105 6.20 37.18 -31.98
CA LYS A 105 7.01 37.22 -33.22
C LYS A 105 6.15 37.02 -34.47
N ALA A 106 5.22 36.07 -34.44
CA ALA A 106 4.31 35.83 -35.56
C ALA A 106 3.38 37.03 -35.79
N ALA A 107 2.83 37.62 -34.72
CA ALA A 107 1.99 38.82 -34.81
C ALA A 107 2.75 40.03 -35.38
N TYR A 108 3.99 40.23 -34.96
CA TYR A 108 4.84 41.31 -35.47
C TYR A 108 5.14 41.17 -36.97
N LEU A 109 5.46 39.96 -37.43
CA LEU A 109 5.71 39.71 -38.85
C LEU A 109 4.46 39.96 -39.70
N ALA A 110 3.30 39.46 -39.26
CA ALA A 110 2.03 39.70 -39.93
C ALA A 110 1.67 41.20 -40.01
N ALA A 111 1.88 41.94 -38.91
CA ALA A 111 1.64 43.39 -38.89
C ALA A 111 2.60 44.15 -39.82
N ARG A 112 3.86 43.72 -39.91
CA ARG A 112 4.86 44.33 -40.80
C ARG A 112 4.53 44.11 -42.27
N GLU A 113 4.08 42.91 -42.64
CA GLU A 113 3.64 42.61 -44.00
C GLU A 113 2.37 43.37 -44.37
N ALA A 114 1.39 43.45 -43.46
CA ALA A 114 0.18 44.24 -43.66
C ALA A 114 0.48 45.73 -43.89
N LYS A 115 1.43 46.31 -43.13
CA LYS A 115 1.87 47.71 -43.34
C LYS A 115 2.56 47.90 -44.68
N LYS A 116 3.45 46.99 -45.09
CA LYS A 116 4.10 47.05 -46.40
C LYS A 116 3.09 46.94 -47.55
N ALA A 117 2.09 46.06 -47.43
CA ALA A 117 1.04 45.92 -48.42
C ALA A 117 0.15 47.18 -48.51
N ALA A 118 -0.19 47.78 -47.37
CA ALA A 118 -0.95 49.03 -47.32
C ALA A 118 -0.18 50.21 -47.94
N GLU A 119 1.13 50.32 -47.67
CA GLU A 119 1.98 51.36 -48.28
C GLU A 119 2.15 51.16 -49.79
N ALA A 120 2.30 49.90 -50.25
CA ALA A 120 2.36 49.58 -51.68
C ALA A 120 1.03 49.90 -52.39
N ALA A 121 -0.11 49.58 -51.77
CA ALA A 121 -1.44 49.95 -52.30
C ALA A 121 -1.61 51.47 -52.36
N ARG A 122 -1.13 52.19 -51.34
CA ARG A 122 -1.19 53.66 -51.32
C ARG A 122 -0.28 54.29 -52.37
N LEU A 123 0.91 53.75 -52.59
CA LEU A 123 1.84 54.19 -53.65
C LEU A 123 1.31 53.88 -55.06
N ALA A 124 0.61 52.76 -55.23
CA ALA A 124 -0.03 52.42 -56.50
C ALA A 124 -1.21 53.36 -56.81
N ALA A 125 -2.02 53.73 -55.79
CA ALA A 125 -3.11 54.70 -55.94
C ALA A 125 -2.64 56.14 -56.21
N LEU A 126 -1.40 56.48 -55.84
CA LEU A 126 -0.79 57.80 -56.08
C LEU A 126 -0.06 57.91 -57.43
N LYS A 127 0.11 56.79 -58.15
CA LYS A 127 0.76 56.71 -59.46
C LYS A 127 -0.22 56.60 -60.64
N GLN A 128 -1.53 56.62 -60.37
CA GLN A 128 -2.58 56.85 -61.37
C GLN A 128 -2.91 58.35 -61.41
#